data_AF-A0A0B0CY90-F1
#
_entry.id   AF-A0A0B0CY90-F1
#
_cell.length_a   1.000
_cell.length_b   1.000
_cell.length_c   1.000
_cell.angle_alpha   90.00
_cell.angle_beta   90.00
_cell.angle_gamma   90.00
#
_symmetry.space_group_name_H-M   'P 1'
#
loop_
_entity.id
_entity.type
_entity.pdbx_description
1 polymer ?
#
loop_
_entity_poly.entity_id
_entity_poly.type
_entity_poly.pdbx_seq_one_letter_code
_entity_poly.pdbx_strand_id
1 'polypeptide(L)' 'MEINQLRAFDLVVRLGSFSKASRQLDVTQPTSSQRIRELEKSVGHRTGKYMEPTDLDKGFLPYAQQAL' A
#
# COMPACT_ATOMS: atom_id res chain seq x y z
N MET A 1 -7.68 -9.23 3.61
CA MET A 1 -7.56 -7.85 3.13
C MET A 1 -8.24 -6.97 4.15
N GLU A 2 -7.51 -6.03 4.76
CA GLU A 2 -7.98 -5.18 5.87
C GLU A 2 -7.97 -3.69 5.49
N ILE A 3 -8.87 -2.90 6.06
CA ILE A 3 -8.98 -1.46 5.75
C ILE A 3 -7.67 -0.68 6.01
N ASN A 4 -6.94 -1.05 7.06
CA ASN A 4 -5.67 -0.42 7.40
C ASN A 4 -4.56 -0.71 6.37
N GLN A 5 -4.68 -1.82 5.63
CA GLN A 5 -3.77 -2.18 4.56
C GLN A 5 -4.07 -1.35 3.31
N LEU A 6 -5.35 -1.18 2.97
CA LEU A 6 -5.80 -0.32 1.86
C LEU A 6 -5.43 1.15 2.11
N ARG A 7 -5.60 1.67 3.33
CA ARG A 7 -5.19 3.04 3.71
C ARG A 7 -3.69 3.25 3.60
N ALA A 8 -2.88 2.27 4.01
CA ALA A 8 -1.43 2.33 3.86
C ALA A 8 -1.04 2.38 2.39
N PHE A 9 -1.67 1.54 1.56
CA PHE A 9 -1.44 1.53 0.12
C PHE A 9 -1.82 2.86 -0.56
N ASP A 10 -3.04 3.37 -0.37
CA ASP A 10 -3.49 4.65 -0.95
C ASP A 10 -2.52 5.80 -0.60
N LEU A 11 -2.13 5.91 0.67
CA LEU A 11 -1.22 6.96 1.11
C LEU A 11 0.19 6.80 0.57
N VAL A 12 0.72 5.57 0.45
CA VAL A 12 2.04 5.35 -0.15
C VAL A 12 2.03 5.73 -1.62
N VAL A 13 0.99 5.37 -2.37
CA VAL A 13 0.84 5.72 -3.79
C VAL A 13 0.71 7.24 -3.95
N ARG A 14 -0.18 7.89 -3.18
CA ARG A 14 -0.41 9.34 -3.27
C ARG A 14 0.79 10.18 -2.84
N LEU A 15 1.55 9.74 -1.84
CA LEU A 15 2.67 10.51 -1.27
C LEU A 15 4.03 10.12 -1.86
N GLY A 16 4.10 9.01 -2.61
CA GLY A 16 5.33 8.42 -3.13
C GLY A 16 6.34 8.02 -2.04
N SER A 17 5.89 7.77 -0.81
CA SER A 17 6.79 7.57 0.33
C SER A 17 6.14 6.81 1.50
N PHE A 18 6.71 5.65 1.83
CA PHE A 18 6.36 4.87 3.02
C PHE A 18 6.50 5.67 4.32
N SER A 19 7.57 6.46 4.46
CA SER A 19 7.80 7.26 5.66
C SER A 19 6.81 8.43 5.79
N LYS A 20 6.35 9.03 4.67
CA LYS A 20 5.28 10.05 4.73
C LYS A 20 3.93 9.42 5.06
N ALA A 21 3.61 8.28 4.45
CA ALA A 21 2.37 7.55 4.71
C ALA A 21 2.29 7.06 6.17
N SER A 22 3.38 6.54 6.73
CA SER A 22 3.41 6.07 8.11
C SER A 22 3.17 7.21 9.11
N ARG A 23 3.72 8.40 8.84
CA ARG A 23 3.44 9.60 9.64
C ARG A 23 1.97 10.03 9.58
N GLN A 24 1.33 9.95 8.41
CA GLN A 24 -0.11 10.27 8.30
C GLN A 24 -1.01 9.23 8.99
N LEU A 25 -0.56 7.98 9.06
CA LEU A 25 -1.30 6.89 9.71
C LEU A 25 -1.00 6.75 11.20
N ASP A 26 -0.13 7.59 11.76
CA ASP A 26 0.36 7.48 13.14
C ASP A 26 0.89 6.07 13.47
N VAL A 27 1.70 5.53 12.56
CA VAL A 27 2.37 4.24 12.73
C VAL A 27 3.84 4.32 12.35
N THR A 28 4.60 3.33 12.79
CA THR A 28 5.99 3.19 12.34
C THR A 28 6.04 2.84 10.85
N GLN A 29 7.11 3.25 10.16
CA GLN A 29 7.32 2.86 8.76
C GLN A 29 7.34 1.32 8.58
N PRO A 30 8.00 0.50 9.44
CA PRO A 30 7.92 -0.96 9.35
C PRO A 30 6.48 -1.49 9.40
N THR A 31 5.63 -0.94 10.28
CA THR A 31 4.21 -1.31 10.35
C THR A 31 3.48 -1.01 9.02
N SER A 32 3.73 0.17 8.43
CA SER A 32 3.14 0.54 7.14
C SER A 32 3.61 -0.38 6.00
N SER A 33 4.91 -0.69 5.92
CA SER A 33 5.44 -1.64 4.94
C SER A 33 4.89 -3.06 5.14
N GLN A 34 4.71 -3.51 6.38
CA GLN A 34 4.13 -4.82 6.66
C GLN A 34 2.68 -4.89 6.17
N ARG A 35 1.88 -3.85 6.43
CA ARG A 35 0.49 -3.76 5.97
C ARG A 35 0.38 -3.87 4.45
N ILE A 36 1.24 -3.17 3.70
CA ILE A 36 1.28 -3.25 2.24
C ILE A 36 1.71 -4.64 1.77
N ARG A 37 2.71 -5.24 2.42
CA ARG A 37 3.16 -6.61 2.09
C ARG A 37 2.08 -7.67 2.34
N GLU A 38 1.26 -7.49 3.37
CA GLU A 38 0.12 -8.38 3.65
C GLU A 38 -1.01 -8.17 2.64
N LEU A 39 -1.26 -6.92 2.22
CA LEU A 39 -2.20 -6.61 1.15
C LEU A 39 -1.81 -7.33 -0.15
N GLU A 40 -0.56 -7.13 -0.56
CA GLU A 40 0.08 -7.76 -1.72
C GLU A 40 -0.09 -9.28 -1.72
N LYS A 41 0.21 -9.93 -0.58
CA LYS A 41 -0.01 -11.38 -0.41
C LYS A 41 -1.48 -11.75 -0.58
N SER A 42 -2.40 -10.97 -0.01
CA SER A 42 -3.84 -11.27 -0.07
C SER A 42 -4.43 -11.11 -1.47
N VAL A 43 -3.84 -10.25 -2.30
CA VAL A 43 -4.21 -10.01 -3.70
C VAL A 43 -3.40 -10.91 -4.66
N GLY A 44 -2.47 -11.72 -4.15
CA GLY A 44 -1.69 -12.70 -4.92
C GLY A 44 -0.48 -12.14 -5.66
N HIS A 45 -0.05 -10.91 -5.37
CA HIS A 45 1.03 -10.23 -6.10
C HIS A 45 2.18 -9.87 -5.16
N ARG A 46 3.37 -10.43 -5.37
CA ARG A 46 4.59 -9.98 -4.66
C ARG A 46 5.26 -8.89 -5.47
N THR A 47 5.23 -7.65 -5.00
CA THR A 47 6.12 -6.60 -5.54
C THR A 47 7.53 -6.91 -5.04
N GLY A 48 8.38 -7.39 -5.94
CA GLY A 48 9.77 -7.72 -5.65
C GLY A 48 10.60 -6.49 -5.25
N LYS A 49 11.80 -6.76 -4.72
CA LYS A 49 12.71 -5.86 -3.96
C LYS A 49 13.12 -4.53 -4.61
N TYR A 50 12.64 -4.20 -5.80
CA TYR A 50 12.84 -2.91 -6.46
C TYR A 50 11.52 -2.51 -7.12
N MET A 51 10.99 -1.41 -6.61
CA MET A 51 9.78 -0.72 -7.06
C MET A 51 9.85 -0.41 -8.57
N GLU A 52 9.14 -1.19 -9.38
CA GLU A 52 8.59 -0.77 -10.67
C GLU A 52 7.05 -0.89 -10.52
N PRO A 53 6.39 0.20 -10.07
CA PRO A 53 5.02 0.18 -9.60
C PRO A 53 4.05 0.64 -10.70
N THR A 54 4.08 0.01 -11.87
CA THR A 54 3.46 0.62 -13.06
C THR A 54 2.14 -0.02 -13.50
N ASP A 55 1.96 -1.32 -13.27
CA ASP A 55 0.74 -2.02 -13.75
C ASP A 55 -0.26 -2.34 -12.64
N LEU A 56 0.22 -2.68 -11.43
CA LEU A 56 -0.67 -2.97 -10.30
C LEU A 56 -1.28 -1.69 -9.71
N ASP A 57 -0.48 -0.61 -9.61
CA ASP A 57 -0.92 0.66 -9.04
C ASP A 57 -2.04 1.32 -9.84
N LYS A 58 -2.06 1.17 -11.17
CA LYS A 58 -3.12 1.75 -12.01
C LYS A 58 -4.39 0.92 -12.01
N GLY A 59 -4.25 -0.41 -12.01
CA GLY A 59 -5.38 -1.33 -12.06
C GLY A 59 -6.07 -1.51 -10.72
N PHE A 60 -5.31 -1.60 -9.62
CA PHE A 60 -5.83 -1.94 -8.29
C PHE A 60 -6.27 -0.71 -7.48
N LEU A 61 -5.63 0.46 -7.67
CA LEU A 61 -5.93 1.66 -6.89
C LEU A 61 -7.41 2.09 -6.96
N PRO A 62 -8.11 2.06 -8.12
CA PRO A 62 -9.53 2.39 -8.16
C PRO A 62 -10.38 1.44 -7.29
N TYR A 63 -10.06 0.14 -7.26
CA TYR A 63 -10.75 -0.83 -6.40
C TYR A 63 -10.44 -0.61 -4.93
N ALA A 64 -9.17 -0.32 -4.60
CA ALA A 64 -8.76 -0.01 -3.23
C ALA A 64 -9.49 1.24 -2.69
N GLN A 65 -9.64 2.28 -3.53
CA GLN A 65 -10.35 3.52 -3.16
C GLN A 65 -11.86 3.33 -3.02
N GLN A 66 -12.48 2.47 -3.83
CA GLN A 66 -13.90 2.11 -3.68
C GLN A 66 -14.19 1.32 -2.39
N ALA A 67 -13.19 0.63 -1.87
CA ALA A 67 -13.31 -0.18 -0.65
C ALA A 67 -12.96 0.58 0.65
N LEU A 68 -12.55 1.85 0.56
CA LEU A 68 -12.23 2.74 1.68
C LEU A 68 -13.44 3.59 2.10
#